data_AF-A0A7C0YNX0-F1
#
_entry.id   AF-A0A7C0YNX0-F1
#
_cell.length_a   1.000
_cell.length_b   1.000
_cell.length_c   1.000
_cell.angle_alpha   90.00
_cell.angle_beta   90.00
_cell.angle_gamma   90.00
#
_symmetry.space_group_name_H-M   'P 1'
#
loop_
_entity.id
_entity.type
_entity.pdbx_description
1 polymer ?
#
loop_
_entity_poly.entity_id
_entity_poly.type
_entity_poly.pdbx_seq_one_letter_code
_entity_poly.pdbx_strand_id
1 'polypeptide(L)'
;RPKTMRAKAYLVIRKHQKPMHFKKITESINKANFDKRVALPQTIHNELIKDPRFVLVGRGMYGLKEFGLMPGTAREVIARLLKTKGPLLSSEVINLTLQQRVLKKCTILLNLQNKKHFKRLPDGRYHVA
;
A
#
# COMPACT_ATOMS: atom_id res chain seq x y z
N ARG A 1 1.30 -22.05 17.49
CA ARG A 1 1.88 -20.72 17.82
C ARG A 1 2.81 -20.26 16.70
N PRO A 2 2.71 -19.02 16.21
CA PRO A 2 3.60 -18.52 15.15
C PRO A 2 5.05 -18.48 15.63
N LYS A 3 5.93 -19.24 14.96
CA LYS A 3 7.36 -19.38 15.35
C LYS A 3 8.25 -18.25 14.80
N THR A 4 7.85 -17.62 13.69
CA THR A 4 8.65 -16.61 12.99
C THR A 4 8.04 -15.22 13.13
N MET A 5 8.87 -14.17 13.06
CA MET A 5 8.42 -12.79 13.16
C MET A 5 7.40 -12.43 12.08
N ARG A 6 7.60 -12.90 10.84
CA ARG A 6 6.63 -12.80 9.73
C ARG A 6 5.27 -13.44 10.07
N ALA A 7 5.23 -14.61 10.70
CA ALA A 7 3.96 -15.25 11.06
C ALA A 7 3.22 -14.47 12.17
N LYS A 8 3.96 -13.90 13.13
CA LYS A 8 3.39 -13.02 14.17
C LYS A 8 2.83 -11.75 13.55
N ALA A 9 3.59 -11.11 12.66
CA ALA A 9 3.15 -9.91 11.94
C ALA A 9 1.90 -10.17 11.10
N TYR A 10 1.84 -11.30 10.40
CA TYR A 10 0.67 -11.71 9.63
C TYR A 10 -0.57 -11.79 10.51
N LEU A 11 -0.48 -12.44 11.67
CA LEU A 11 -1.60 -12.62 12.59
C LEU A 11 -2.08 -11.30 13.19
N VAL A 12 -1.15 -10.39 13.52
CA VAL A 12 -1.47 -9.04 14.01
C VAL A 12 -2.21 -8.22 12.95
N ILE A 13 -1.69 -8.15 11.72
CA ILE A 13 -2.32 -7.36 10.66
C ILE A 13 -3.68 -7.96 10.28
N ARG A 14 -3.77 -9.29 10.20
CA ARG A 14 -5.03 -10.00 9.91
C ARG A 14 -6.10 -9.72 10.97
N LYS A 15 -5.72 -9.73 12.26
CA LYS A 15 -6.64 -9.38 13.36
C LYS A 15 -7.15 -7.93 13.28
N HIS A 16 -6.31 -7.01 12.81
CA HIS A 16 -6.70 -5.60 12.63
C HIS A 16 -7.50 -5.35 11.34
N GLN A 17 -7.49 -6.28 10.38
CA GLN A 17 -8.20 -6.19 9.08
C GLN A 17 -7.89 -4.92 8.24
N LYS A 18 -6.83 -4.19 8.58
CA LYS A 18 -6.46 -2.91 7.95
C LYS A 18 -4.93 -2.78 7.90
N PRO A 19 -4.37 -2.02 6.94
CA PRO A 19 -2.94 -1.76 6.91
C PRO A 19 -2.45 -1.02 8.15
N MET A 20 -1.25 -1.37 8.61
CA MET A 20 -0.63 -0.81 9.82
C MET A 20 0.82 -0.42 9.58
N HIS A 21 1.28 0.58 10.34
CA HIS A 21 2.68 0.97 10.31
C HIS A 21 3.56 -0.10 10.95
N PHE A 22 4.73 -0.40 10.37
CA PHE A 22 5.62 -1.45 10.88
C PHE A 22 6.01 -1.28 12.36
N LYS A 23 6.17 -0.03 12.83
CA LYS A 23 6.39 0.27 14.25
C LYS A 23 5.22 -0.20 15.13
N LYS A 24 3.98 0.13 14.74
CA LYS A 24 2.77 -0.34 15.45
C LYS A 24 2.62 -1.85 15.39
N ILE A 25 2.96 -2.47 14.26
CA ILE A 25 2.98 -3.94 14.14
C ILE A 25 3.96 -4.53 15.15
N THR A 26 5.15 -3.95 15.26
CA THR A 26 6.19 -4.38 16.21
C THR A 26 5.70 -4.25 17.66
N GLU A 27 5.11 -3.11 18.02
CA GLU A 27 4.51 -2.89 19.35
C GLU A 27 3.41 -3.92 19.64
N SER A 28 2.52 -4.17 18.68
CA SER A 28 1.46 -5.17 18.83
C SER A 28 1.99 -6.59 18.97
N ILE A 29 3.08 -6.95 18.27
CA ILE A 29 3.74 -8.25 18.43
C ILE A 29 4.31 -8.40 19.84
N ASN A 30 5.00 -7.35 20.34
CA ASN A 30 5.58 -7.35 21.68
C ASN A 30 4.49 -7.40 22.77
N LYS A 31 3.39 -6.66 22.60
CA LYS A 31 2.23 -6.68 23.52
C LYS A 31 1.51 -8.02 23.54
N ALA A 32 1.48 -8.73 22.41
CA ALA A 32 0.82 -10.02 22.31
C ALA A 32 1.58 -11.17 23.01
N ASN A 33 2.82 -10.93 23.48
CA ASN A 33 3.62 -11.88 24.26
C ASN A 33 3.63 -13.31 23.68
N PHE A 34 3.80 -13.42 22.35
CA PHE A 34 3.80 -14.73 21.67
C PHE A 34 4.93 -15.65 22.15
N ASP A 35 6.07 -15.07 22.55
CA ASP A 35 7.23 -15.72 23.14
C ASP A 35 8.09 -14.68 23.88
N LYS A 36 9.26 -15.10 24.41
CA LYS A 36 10.23 -14.23 25.09
C LYS A 36 11.05 -13.35 24.13
N ARG A 37 10.86 -13.43 22.81
CA ARG A 37 11.68 -12.71 21.83
C ARG A 37 11.09 -11.33 21.56
N VAL A 38 11.88 -10.30 21.85
CA VAL A 38 11.53 -8.91 21.55
C VAL A 38 11.65 -8.67 20.04
N ALA A 39 10.56 -8.20 19.43
CA ALA A 39 10.54 -7.75 18.06
C ALA A 39 11.14 -6.33 17.96
N LEU A 40 12.07 -6.15 17.02
CA LEU A 40 12.66 -4.85 16.70
C LEU A 40 12.03 -4.26 15.44
N PRO A 41 11.75 -2.94 15.39
CA PRO A 41 11.06 -2.33 14.25
C PRO A 41 11.78 -2.53 12.91
N GLN A 42 13.11 -2.42 12.89
CA GLN A 42 13.91 -2.60 11.67
C GLN A 42 13.87 -4.06 11.19
N THR A 43 13.97 -5.04 12.11
CA THR A 43 13.86 -6.46 11.77
C THR A 43 12.49 -6.77 11.20
N ILE A 44 11.41 -6.27 11.83
CA ILE A 44 10.05 -6.44 11.31
C ILE A 44 9.92 -5.80 9.93
N HIS A 45 10.43 -4.59 9.72
CA HIS A 45 10.40 -3.94 8.41
C HIS A 45 11.04 -4.80 7.32
N ASN A 46 12.24 -5.33 7.57
CA ASN A 46 12.95 -6.18 6.62
C ASN A 46 12.22 -7.51 6.37
N GLU A 47 11.68 -8.13 7.41
CA GLU A 47 10.89 -9.36 7.29
C GLU A 47 9.60 -9.15 6.49
N LEU A 48 8.95 -7.99 6.65
CA LEU A 48 7.74 -7.62 5.89
C LEU A 48 8.07 -7.39 4.40
N ILE A 49 9.24 -6.82 4.08
CA ILE A 49 9.67 -6.63 2.68
C ILE A 49 9.97 -7.96 2.00
N LYS A 50 10.58 -8.90 2.73
CA LYS A 50 10.99 -10.21 2.18
C LYS A 50 9.82 -11.17 1.91
N ASP A 51 8.65 -10.92 2.49
CA ASP A 51 7.52 -11.85 2.42
C ASP A 51 6.41 -11.29 1.49
N PRO A 52 6.10 -11.97 0.37
CA PRO A 52 5.20 -11.48 -0.66
C PRO A 52 3.72 -11.41 -0.23
N ARG A 53 3.38 -11.92 0.96
CA ARG A 53 2.04 -11.79 1.54
C ARG A 53 1.77 -10.39 2.07
N PHE A 54 2.82 -9.64 2.38
CA PHE A 54 2.71 -8.25 2.81
C PHE A 54 2.87 -7.31 1.64
N VAL A 55 2.11 -6.22 1.69
CA VAL A 55 2.09 -5.20 0.66
C VAL A 55 2.39 -3.85 1.31
N LEU A 56 3.44 -3.18 0.85
CA LEU A 56 3.75 -1.81 1.24
C LEU A 56 2.73 -0.86 0.60
N VAL A 57 1.85 -0.29 1.40
CA VAL A 57 0.77 0.61 0.94
C VAL A 57 1.12 2.09 1.07
N GLY A 58 2.22 2.42 1.75
CA GLY A 58 2.69 3.80 1.96
C GLY A 58 3.93 3.83 2.84
N ARG A 59 4.44 5.02 3.22
CA ARG A 59 5.65 5.20 4.05
C ARG A 59 5.61 4.35 5.33
N GLY A 60 6.21 3.16 5.29
CA GLY A 60 6.22 2.20 6.40
C GLY A 60 4.88 1.51 6.71
N MET A 61 3.86 1.67 5.88
CA MET A 61 2.54 1.08 6.08
C MET A 61 2.43 -0.24 5.33
N TYR A 62 2.11 -1.33 6.03
CA TYR A 62 1.98 -2.67 5.47
C TYR A 62 0.56 -3.19 5.63
N GLY A 63 0.00 -3.74 4.56
CA GLY A 63 -1.23 -4.51 4.55
C GLY A 63 -1.00 -5.93 4.09
N LEU A 64 -2.03 -6.76 4.15
CA LEU A 64 -1.99 -8.11 3.58
C LEU A 64 -2.50 -8.09 2.14
N LYS A 65 -1.91 -8.94 1.29
CA LYS A 65 -2.35 -9.13 -0.10
C LYS A 65 -3.83 -9.57 -0.18
N GLU A 66 -4.30 -10.32 0.81
CA GLU A 66 -5.69 -10.80 0.91
C GLU A 66 -6.73 -9.69 1.09
N PHE A 67 -6.32 -8.48 1.50
CA PHE A 67 -7.25 -7.33 1.64
C PHE A 67 -7.64 -6.72 0.28
N GLY A 68 -7.32 -7.38 -0.84
CA GLY A 68 -7.49 -6.81 -2.18
C GLY A 68 -6.58 -5.61 -2.45
N LEU A 69 -5.59 -5.37 -1.58
CA LEU A 69 -4.64 -4.28 -1.71
C LEU A 69 -3.68 -4.61 -2.84
N MET A 70 -3.86 -3.95 -3.98
CA MET A 70 -2.90 -4.06 -5.06
C MET A 70 -1.52 -3.57 -4.59
N PRO A 71 -0.46 -4.37 -4.81
CA PRO A 71 0.89 -3.90 -4.57
C PRO A 71 1.16 -2.69 -5.43
N GLY A 72 1.71 -1.66 -4.79
CA GLY A 72 2.11 -0.44 -5.45
C GLY A 72 1.64 0.83 -4.79
N THR A 73 2.35 1.89 -5.12
CA THR A 73 2.00 3.26 -4.74
C THR A 73 0.73 3.72 -5.46
N ALA A 74 0.10 4.81 -4.99
CA ALA A 74 -1.02 5.42 -5.70
C ALA A 74 -0.70 5.67 -7.19
N ARG A 75 0.56 6.02 -7.47
CA ARG A 75 1.11 6.12 -8.83
C ARG A 75 0.93 4.84 -9.64
N GLU A 76 1.29 3.67 -9.12
CA GLU A 76 1.22 2.41 -9.88
C GLU A 76 -0.22 2.02 -10.23
N VAL A 77 -1.16 2.28 -9.31
CA VAL A 77 -2.59 2.08 -9.56
C VAL A 77 -3.07 3.01 -10.68
N ILE A 78 -2.76 4.30 -10.57
CA ILE A 78 -3.12 5.30 -11.60
C ILE A 78 -2.49 4.94 -12.95
N ALA A 79 -1.20 4.56 -12.97
CA ALA A 79 -0.50 4.20 -14.19
C ALA A 79 -1.09 2.95 -14.85
N ARG A 80 -1.46 1.94 -14.07
CA ARG A 80 -2.14 0.74 -14.59
C ARG A 80 -3.50 1.12 -15.17
N LEU A 81 -4.26 1.95 -14.46
CA LEU A 81 -5.58 2.40 -14.88
C LEU A 81 -5.52 3.12 -16.25
N LEU A 82 -4.58 4.05 -16.39
CA LEU A 82 -4.33 4.77 -17.65
C LEU A 82 -3.77 3.86 -18.76
N LYS A 83 -3.02 2.80 -18.43
CA LYS A 83 -2.58 1.80 -19.42
C LYS A 83 -3.73 0.91 -19.91
N THR A 84 -4.65 0.51 -19.02
CA THR A 84 -5.76 -0.37 -19.37
C THR A 84 -6.90 0.36 -20.07
N LYS A 85 -7.23 1.58 -19.62
CA LYS A 85 -8.36 2.37 -20.14
C LYS A 85 -7.97 3.42 -21.17
N GLY A 86 -6.68 3.69 -21.34
CA GLY A 86 -6.18 4.79 -22.15
C GLY A 86 -6.18 6.13 -21.41
N PRO A 87 -5.96 7.24 -22.12
CA PRO A 87 -5.96 8.57 -21.52
C PRO A 87 -7.33 8.93 -20.94
N LEU A 88 -7.36 9.38 -19.68
CA LEU A 88 -8.61 9.70 -18.95
C LEU A 88 -8.55 11.08 -18.32
N LEU A 89 -9.72 11.70 -18.09
CA LEU A 89 -9.81 12.97 -17.36
C LEU A 89 -9.42 12.79 -15.88
N SER A 90 -8.99 13.88 -15.23
CA SER A 90 -8.62 13.84 -13.81
C SER A 90 -9.75 13.31 -12.91
N SER A 91 -10.99 13.73 -13.18
CA SER A 91 -12.19 13.28 -12.47
C SER A 91 -12.42 11.77 -12.60
N GLU A 92 -12.26 11.24 -13.82
CA GLU A 92 -12.42 9.82 -14.11
C GLU A 92 -11.33 8.99 -13.42
N VAL A 93 -10.08 9.43 -13.50
CA VAL A 93 -8.97 8.76 -12.80
C VAL A 93 -9.22 8.73 -11.29
N ILE A 94 -9.72 9.83 -10.71
CA ILE A 94 -10.05 9.88 -9.27
C ILE A 94 -11.13 8.85 -8.95
N ASN A 95 -12.25 8.88 -9.67
CA ASN A 95 -13.37 7.97 -9.40
C ASN A 95 -12.98 6.50 -9.54
N LEU A 96 -12.28 6.15 -10.62
CA LEU A 96 -11.86 4.78 -10.87
C LEU A 96 -10.78 4.31 -9.89
N THR A 97 -9.86 5.20 -9.49
CA THR A 97 -8.84 4.87 -8.48
C THR A 97 -9.47 4.67 -7.10
N LEU A 98 -10.48 5.48 -6.74
CA LEU A 98 -11.23 5.33 -5.50
C LEU A 98 -12.06 4.04 -5.45
N GLN A 99 -12.59 3.59 -6.60
CA GLN A 99 -13.27 2.30 -6.73
C GLN A 99 -12.32 1.12 -6.50
N GLN A 100 -11.06 1.23 -6.97
CA GLN A 100 -10.07 0.17 -6.81
C GLN A 100 -9.37 0.19 -5.44
N ARG A 101 -9.34 1.34 -4.76
CA ARG A 101 -8.63 1.49 -3.48
C ARG A 101 -9.12 2.67 -2.66
N VAL A 102 -9.22 2.47 -1.34
CA VAL A 102 -9.47 3.55 -0.39
C VAL A 102 -8.24 4.46 -0.28
N LEU A 103 -8.20 5.50 -1.10
CA LEU A 103 -7.21 6.58 -1.08
C LEU A 103 -7.89 7.92 -0.84
N LYS A 104 -7.14 8.92 -0.38
CA LYS A 104 -7.65 10.30 -0.35
C LYS A 104 -7.56 10.91 -1.75
N LYS A 105 -8.60 11.66 -2.14
CA LYS A 105 -8.63 12.41 -3.41
C LYS A 105 -7.36 13.26 -3.61
N CYS A 106 -6.91 13.96 -2.57
CA CYS A 106 -5.71 14.79 -2.61
C CYS A 106 -4.46 13.97 -2.96
N THR A 107 -4.36 12.72 -2.50
CA THR A 107 -3.23 11.84 -2.82
C THR A 107 -3.20 11.49 -4.31
N ILE A 108 -4.36 11.26 -4.92
CA ILE A 108 -4.49 10.96 -6.35
C ILE A 108 -4.09 12.18 -7.19
N LEU A 109 -4.62 13.36 -6.84
CA LEU A 109 -4.29 14.62 -7.50
C LEU A 109 -2.80 14.95 -7.44
N LEU A 110 -2.19 14.80 -6.26
CA LEU A 110 -0.74 15.02 -6.08
C LEU A 110 0.10 14.08 -6.95
N ASN A 111 -0.34 12.82 -7.12
CA ASN A 111 0.35 11.88 -8.01
C ASN A 111 0.19 12.29 -9.48
N LEU A 112 -1.01 12.70 -9.91
CA LEU A 112 -1.26 13.15 -11.30
C LEU A 112 -0.47 14.41 -11.69
N GLN A 113 -0.18 15.29 -10.72
CA GLN A 113 0.68 16.47 -10.95
C GLN A 113 2.15 16.12 -11.18
N ASN A 114 2.59 14.89 -10.87
CA ASN A 114 3.96 14.47 -11.07
C ASN A 114 4.26 14.21 -12.56
N LYS A 115 4.79 15.24 -13.22
CA LYS A 115 5.16 15.23 -14.65
C LYS A 115 6.18 14.17 -15.04
N LYS A 116 6.93 13.60 -14.08
CA LYS A 116 7.87 12.48 -14.34
C LYS A 116 7.14 11.18 -14.68
N HIS A 117 5.87 11.07 -14.33
CA HIS A 117 5.12 9.80 -14.40
C HIS A 117 3.80 9.92 -15.14
N PHE A 118 3.22 11.12 -15.18
CA PHE A 118 1.99 11.39 -15.91
C PHE A 118 2.13 12.65 -16.74
N LYS A 119 1.69 12.58 -18.00
CA LYS A 119 1.61 13.72 -18.91
C LYS A 119 0.16 14.13 -19.05
N ARG A 120 -0.10 15.42 -18.94
CA ARG A 120 -1.40 16.00 -19.26
C ARG A 120 -1.40 16.36 -20.75
N LEU A 121 -2.34 15.79 -21.48
CA LEU A 121 -2.57 16.06 -22.90
C LEU A 121 -3.30 17.40 -23.08
N PRO A 122 -3.26 17.99 -24.29
CA PRO A 122 -3.92 19.27 -24.59
C PRO A 122 -5.44 19.24 -24.35
N ASP A 123 -6.06 18.06 -24.49
CA ASP A 123 -7.49 17.80 -24.25
C ASP A 123 -7.85 17.69 -22.75
N GLY A 124 -6.89 17.88 -21.85
CA GLY A 124 -7.08 17.78 -20.40
C GLY A 124 -7.04 16.36 -19.84
N ARG A 125 -6.83 15.33 -20.67
CA ARG A 125 -6.67 13.94 -20.23
C ARG A 125 -5.25 13.68 -19.74
N TYR A 126 -5.10 12.69 -18.88
CA TYR A 126 -3.81 12.23 -18.37
C TYR A 126 -3.42 10.94 -19.07
N HIS A 127 -2.15 10.87 -19.48
CA HIS A 127 -1.52 9.68 -20.02
C HIS A 127 -0.30 9.31 -19.18
N VAL A 128 0.13 8.05 -19.23
CA VAL A 128 1.38 7.64 -18.59
C VAL A 128 2.54 8.28 -19.35
N ALA A 129 3.49 8.89 -18.62
CA ALA A 129 4.61 9.65 -19.20
C ALA A 129 5.59 8.78 -19.98
#